data_AF-A0A8C3FMX2-F1
#
_entry.id   AF-A0A8C3FMX2-F1
#
_cell.length_a   1.000
_cell.length_b   1.000
_cell.length_c   1.000
_cell.angle_alpha   90.00
_cell.angle_beta   90.00
_cell.angle_gamma   90.00
#
_symmetry.space_group_name_H-M   'P 1'
#
loop_
_entity.id
_entity.type
_entity.pdbx_description
1 polymer ?
#
loop_
_entity_poly.entity_id
_entity_poly.type
_entity_poly.pdbx_seq_one_letter_code
_entity_poly.pdbx_strand_id
1 'polypeptide(L)'
;VSSGVTGSKSRVTNISWLLGKSKQVQANVCVNMEMVKDALDQLRGAVMIVYPMGLPPHDPIRMEFEDKEDLSGTHAGLEVIEESEAQLWWAAKELKRTNKLSDFVGKNEKTKIIVKIQKKGQGAPSREPVISNEEQKQMMLYYHRKQEELKKLEENDDDSYLNSEWADSHALKRQFHGVKDIKWGPR
;
A
#
# COMPACT_ATOMS: atom_id res chain seq x y z
N VAL A 1 22.09 7.23 44.50
CA VAL A 1 22.41 6.27 43.41
C VAL A 1 21.14 6.07 42.61
N SER A 2 20.94 6.85 41.57
CA SER A 2 19.79 6.74 40.67
C SER A 2 20.18 7.32 39.31
N SER A 3 21.07 6.61 38.63
CA SER A 3 21.40 6.87 37.22
C SER A 3 20.20 6.42 36.38
N GLY A 4 19.48 7.41 35.85
CA GLY A 4 18.35 7.22 34.95
C GLY A 4 18.75 6.47 33.69
N VAL A 5 18.02 5.40 33.41
CA VAL A 5 18.14 4.60 32.20
C VAL A 5 17.44 5.35 31.06
N THR A 6 18.16 6.26 30.39
CA THR A 6 17.70 6.96 29.18
C THR A 6 18.09 6.24 27.88
N GLY A 7 18.58 4.99 27.96
CA GLY A 7 19.14 4.22 26.82
C GLY A 7 18.17 3.30 26.07
N SER A 8 16.88 3.64 26.00
CA SER A 8 15.87 2.80 25.32
C SER A 8 15.12 3.49 24.18
N LYS A 9 15.34 4.79 23.92
CA LYS A 9 14.54 5.55 22.93
C LYS A 9 14.86 5.25 21.46
N SER A 10 16.08 4.85 21.16
CA SER A 10 16.62 4.71 19.79
C SER A 10 16.77 3.26 19.33
N ARG A 11 16.72 2.27 20.23
CA ARG A 11 16.69 0.85 19.82
C ARG A 11 15.39 0.47 19.11
N VAL A 12 14.31 1.23 19.32
CA VAL A 12 13.01 1.01 18.68
C VAL A 12 12.91 1.69 17.31
N THR A 13 13.72 2.73 17.04
CA THR A 13 13.62 3.53 15.81
C THR A 13 14.06 2.76 14.56
N ASN A 14 15.07 1.90 14.68
CA ASN A 14 15.52 1.06 13.57
C ASN A 14 14.63 -0.16 13.30
N ILE A 15 13.72 -0.51 14.22
CA ILE A 15 12.85 -1.69 14.05
C ILE A 15 11.77 -1.42 12.99
N SER A 16 11.30 -0.18 12.83
CA SER A 16 10.31 0.18 11.80
C SER A 16 10.84 -0.03 10.37
N TRP A 17 12.13 0.25 10.14
CA TRP A 17 12.78 0.08 8.84
C TRP A 17 13.27 -1.37 8.62
N LEU A 18 13.74 -2.04 9.68
CA LEU A 18 14.06 -3.49 9.65
C LEU A 18 12.82 -4.37 9.46
N LEU A 19 11.64 -3.90 9.91
CA LEU A 19 10.32 -4.43 9.54
C LEU A 19 9.94 -4.02 8.10
N GLY A 20 10.91 -4.13 7.19
CA GLY A 20 10.78 -4.03 5.75
C GLY A 20 9.60 -4.87 5.27
N LYS A 21 8.51 -4.14 5.09
CA LYS A 21 7.12 -4.55 4.91
C LYS A 21 7.00 -5.67 3.88
N SER A 22 6.22 -6.71 4.19
CA SER A 22 5.84 -7.87 3.35
C SER A 22 6.76 -9.10 3.34
N LYS A 23 8.06 -9.01 3.02
CA LYS A 23 8.86 -10.23 2.73
C LYS A 23 9.12 -11.11 3.95
N GLN A 24 9.51 -10.52 5.08
CA GLN A 24 9.71 -11.29 6.32
C GLN A 24 8.37 -11.79 6.91
N VAL A 25 7.31 -11.01 6.74
CA VAL A 25 5.93 -11.39 7.13
C VAL A 25 5.38 -12.53 6.27
N GLN A 26 5.79 -12.62 5.00
CA GLN A 26 5.52 -13.75 4.10
C GLN A 26 6.36 -14.97 4.49
N ALA A 27 7.61 -14.77 4.91
CA ALA A 27 8.49 -15.82 5.38
C ALA A 27 8.17 -16.35 6.80
N ASN A 28 7.18 -15.74 7.50
CA ASN A 28 6.81 -16.04 8.89
C ASN A 28 8.01 -16.09 9.86
N VAL A 29 9.04 -15.29 9.60
CA VAL A 29 10.21 -15.18 10.49
C VAL A 29 9.88 -14.16 11.58
N CYS A 30 9.94 -14.60 12.84
CA CYS A 30 9.84 -13.69 13.98
C CYS A 30 11.13 -12.87 14.11
N VAL A 31 10.99 -11.57 14.32
CA VAL A 31 12.14 -10.68 14.56
C VAL A 31 12.38 -10.61 16.07
N ASN A 32 13.52 -11.11 16.51
CA ASN A 32 13.97 -11.00 17.90
C ASN A 32 14.93 -9.82 18.09
N MET A 33 15.00 -9.32 19.32
CA MET A 33 15.93 -8.24 19.67
C MET A 33 17.40 -8.61 19.43
N GLU A 34 17.73 -9.90 19.54
CA GLU A 34 19.06 -10.44 19.25
C GLU A 34 19.41 -10.29 17.77
N MET A 35 18.49 -10.64 16.86
CA MET A 35 18.71 -10.48 15.42
C MET A 35 18.94 -9.03 15.02
N VAL A 36 18.26 -8.09 15.68
CA VAL A 36 18.45 -6.65 15.46
C VAL A 36 19.83 -6.21 15.93
N LYS A 37 20.30 -6.71 17.08
CA LYS A 37 21.65 -6.44 17.57
C LYS A 37 22.71 -7.03 16.65
N ASP A 38 22.54 -8.27 16.21
CA ASP A 38 23.48 -8.93 15.30
C ASP A 38 23.63 -8.15 13.98
N ALA A 39 22.51 -7.68 13.42
CA ALA A 39 22.53 -6.84 12.22
C ALA A 39 23.22 -5.48 12.47
N LEU A 40 23.00 -4.85 13.62
CA LEU A 40 23.70 -3.61 14.00
C LEU A 40 25.20 -3.84 14.18
N ASP A 41 25.60 -4.96 14.78
CA ASP A 41 26.99 -5.30 15.01
C ASP A 41 27.71 -5.67 13.70
N GLN A 42 27.00 -6.28 12.73
CA GLN A 42 27.52 -6.45 11.36
C GLN A 42 27.80 -5.11 10.69
N LEU A 43 26.89 -4.13 10.82
CA LEU A 43 27.09 -2.78 10.28
C LEU A 43 28.27 -2.08 10.96
N ARG A 44 28.38 -2.17 12.29
CA ARG A 44 29.54 -1.63 13.03
C ARG A 44 30.85 -2.28 12.58
N GLY A 45 30.85 -3.60 12.40
CA GLY A 45 32.01 -4.34 11.87
C GLY A 45 32.40 -3.87 10.47
N ALA A 46 31.44 -3.68 9.57
CA ALA A 46 31.70 -3.15 8.23
C ALA A 46 32.32 -1.75 8.27
N VAL A 47 31.81 -0.86 9.12
CA VAL A 47 32.36 0.49 9.31
C VAL A 47 33.79 0.43 9.87
N MET A 48 34.08 -0.48 10.81
CA MET A 48 35.44 -0.66 11.33
C MET A 48 36.43 -1.17 10.27
N ILE A 49 35.99 -1.99 9.32
CA ILE A 49 36.85 -2.46 8.22
C ILE A 49 37.24 -1.29 7.30
N VAL A 50 36.27 -0.45 6.94
CA VAL A 50 36.53 0.70 6.04
C VAL A 50 37.29 1.82 6.77
N TYR A 51 37.01 2.02 8.06
CA TYR A 51 37.59 3.06 8.89
C TYR A 51 38.15 2.48 10.21
N PRO A 52 39.38 1.92 10.19
CA PRO A 52 39.97 1.27 11.37
C PRO A 52 40.28 2.25 12.51
N MET A 53 40.42 3.54 12.22
CA MET A 53 40.63 4.61 13.21
C MET A 53 39.30 5.17 13.77
N GLY A 54 38.16 4.61 13.35
CA GLY A 54 36.83 5.10 13.68
C GLY A 54 36.40 6.31 12.87
N LEU A 55 35.09 6.54 12.82
CA LEU A 55 34.50 7.69 12.15
C LEU A 55 34.73 8.99 12.97
N PRO A 56 34.84 10.15 12.32
CA PRO A 56 34.89 11.45 13.01
C PRO A 56 33.69 11.67 13.95
N PRO A 57 33.84 12.43 15.06
CA PRO A 57 32.77 12.66 16.04
C PRO A 57 31.50 13.33 15.48
N HIS A 58 31.63 14.07 14.38
CA HIS A 58 30.53 14.79 13.73
C HIS A 58 29.90 14.01 12.56
N ASP A 59 30.33 12.76 12.33
CA ASP A 59 29.79 11.94 11.26
C ASP A 59 28.37 11.45 11.62
N PRO A 60 27.36 11.63 10.74
CA PRO A 60 26.00 11.15 10.96
C PRO A 60 25.92 9.69 11.39
N ILE A 61 26.67 8.80 10.75
CA ILE A 61 26.64 7.36 11.05
C ILE A 61 27.10 7.07 12.48
N ARG A 62 28.07 7.85 12.96
CA ARG A 62 28.55 7.72 14.35
C ARG A 62 27.53 8.30 15.34
N MET A 63 26.88 9.41 14.99
CA MET A 63 25.82 10.00 15.81
C MET A 63 24.60 9.08 15.92
N GLU A 64 24.24 8.38 14.83
CA GLU A 64 23.24 7.31 14.78
C GLU A 64 23.59 6.16 15.73
N PHE A 65 24.84 5.67 15.70
CA PHE A 65 25.26 4.56 16.57
C PHE A 65 25.40 4.91 18.05
N GLU A 66 25.68 6.18 18.36
CA GLU A 66 25.87 6.69 19.73
C GLU A 66 24.58 7.30 20.31
N ASP A 67 23.45 7.20 19.60
CA ASP A 67 22.13 7.71 20.03
C ASP A 67 22.12 9.24 20.33
N LYS A 68 23.02 9.99 19.68
CA LYS A 68 23.18 11.45 19.87
C LYS A 68 22.47 12.28 18.81
N GLU A 69 21.62 11.64 18.02
CA GLU A 69 20.90 12.33 16.97
C GLU A 69 19.82 13.25 17.52
N ASP A 70 19.84 14.49 17.05
CA ASP A 70 18.72 15.41 17.27
C ASP A 70 17.66 15.14 16.21
N LEU A 71 16.63 14.38 16.59
CA LEU A 71 15.48 14.06 15.74
C LEU A 71 14.41 15.16 15.77
N SER A 72 14.66 16.29 16.44
CA SER A 72 13.71 17.40 16.51
C SER A 72 13.59 18.12 15.16
N GLY A 73 12.35 18.26 14.67
CA GLY A 73 12.05 18.93 13.39
C GLY A 73 12.22 18.09 12.12
N THR A 74 12.77 16.87 12.22
CA THR A 74 12.95 15.98 11.06
C THR A 74 11.72 15.08 10.84
N HIS A 75 11.41 14.73 9.59
CA HIS A 75 10.32 13.79 9.25
C HIS A 75 10.46 12.45 9.99
N ALA A 76 11.69 12.00 10.23
CA ALA A 76 12.00 10.80 11.02
C ALA A 76 11.48 10.86 12.47
N GLY A 77 11.46 12.04 13.10
CA GLY A 77 10.94 12.22 14.46
C GLY A 77 9.42 11.99 14.57
N LEU A 78 8.67 12.12 13.46
CA LEU A 78 7.24 11.80 13.43
C LEU A 78 6.99 10.29 13.50
N GLU A 79 7.87 9.48 12.93
CA GLU A 79 7.78 8.02 12.92
C GLU A 79 8.24 7.40 14.24
N VAL A 80 9.05 8.11 15.02
CA VAL A 80 9.44 7.68 16.36
C VAL A 80 8.24 7.84 17.30
N ILE A 81 7.77 6.71 17.84
CA ILE A 81 6.73 6.64 18.85
C ILE A 81 7.38 6.10 20.12
N GLU A 82 7.31 6.86 21.21
CA GLU A 82 7.78 6.38 22.50
C GLU A 82 6.91 5.21 22.98
N GLU A 83 7.53 4.22 23.63
CA GLU A 83 6.80 3.07 24.18
C GLU A 83 5.66 3.51 25.12
N SER A 84 5.82 4.58 25.89
CA SER A 84 4.78 5.10 26.78
C SER A 84 3.58 5.70 26.03
N GLU A 85 3.79 6.18 24.81
CA GLU A 85 2.80 6.89 23.98
C GLU A 85 2.25 6.04 22.82
N ALA A 86 2.75 4.82 22.66
CA ALA A 86 2.29 3.90 21.63
C ALA A 86 0.95 3.24 22.00
N GLN A 87 -0.02 3.31 21.08
CA GLN A 87 -1.27 2.54 21.10
C GLN A 87 -1.30 1.55 19.96
N LEU A 88 -1.73 0.32 20.27
CA LEU A 88 -1.91 -0.74 19.29
C LEU A 88 -3.39 -0.84 18.91
N TRP A 89 -3.66 -0.99 17.62
CA TRP A 89 -5.02 -1.06 17.09
C TRP A 89 -5.20 -2.29 16.22
N TRP A 90 -6.29 -3.01 16.49
CA TRP A 90 -6.71 -4.15 15.69
C TRP A 90 -8.21 -4.05 15.40
N ALA A 91 -8.60 -4.15 14.13
CA ALA A 91 -9.99 -4.07 13.69
C ALA A 91 -10.79 -2.88 14.27
N ALA A 92 -10.18 -1.68 14.31
CA ALA A 92 -10.75 -0.46 14.90
C ALA A 92 -11.05 -0.54 16.41
N LYS A 93 -10.46 -1.51 17.12
CA LYS A 93 -10.42 -1.56 18.59
C LYS A 93 -9.01 -1.31 19.08
N GLU A 94 -8.91 -0.49 20.13
CA GLU A 94 -7.64 -0.27 20.84
C GLU A 94 -7.29 -1.51 21.67
N LEU A 95 -6.10 -2.05 21.45
CA LEU A 95 -5.51 -3.11 22.26
C LEU A 95 -4.83 -2.49 23.48
N LYS A 96 -5.55 -2.49 24.60
CA LYS A 96 -5.01 -2.05 25.89
C LYS A 96 -3.97 -3.05 26.38
N ARG A 97 -2.82 -2.54 26.85
CA ARG A 97 -1.72 -3.36 27.40
C ARG A 97 -2.10 -4.25 28.58
N THR A 98 -3.14 -3.86 29.31
CA THR A 98 -3.63 -4.59 30.49
C THR A 98 -4.39 -5.85 30.13
N ASN A 99 -4.93 -5.92 28.92
CA ASN A 99 -5.87 -6.97 28.52
C ASN A 99 -5.14 -8.06 27.74
N LYS A 100 -5.65 -9.30 27.84
CA LYS A 100 -5.09 -10.41 27.07
C LYS A 100 -5.54 -10.32 25.62
N LEU A 101 -4.68 -10.73 24.70
CA LEU A 101 -5.03 -10.81 23.27
C LEU A 101 -6.22 -11.77 23.01
N SER A 102 -6.42 -12.75 23.88
CA SER A 102 -7.56 -13.67 23.85
C SER A 102 -8.91 -12.95 23.95
N ASP A 103 -8.97 -11.81 24.63
CA ASP A 103 -10.20 -11.07 24.84
C ASP A 103 -10.64 -10.32 23.57
N PHE A 104 -9.69 -10.07 22.66
CA PHE A 104 -9.94 -9.41 21.38
C PHE A 104 -10.12 -10.41 20.24
N VAL A 105 -9.24 -11.41 20.15
CA VAL A 105 -9.17 -12.34 19.00
C VAL A 105 -9.89 -13.67 19.26
N GLY A 106 -10.20 -13.98 20.53
CA GLY A 106 -10.81 -15.23 20.95
C GLY A 106 -9.79 -16.35 21.24
N LYS A 107 -10.29 -17.59 21.39
CA LYS A 107 -9.49 -18.78 21.75
C LYS A 107 -9.03 -19.59 20.52
N ASN A 108 -8.79 -18.94 19.38
CA ASN A 108 -8.36 -19.64 18.18
C ASN A 108 -6.83 -19.67 18.09
N GLU A 109 -6.25 -20.86 17.97
CA GLU A 109 -4.79 -21.08 18.03
C GLU A 109 -4.07 -20.77 16.72
N LYS A 110 -4.79 -20.59 15.60
CA LYS A 110 -4.21 -20.31 14.28
C LYS A 110 -4.64 -18.95 13.71
N THR A 111 -4.50 -17.88 14.48
CA THR A 111 -4.87 -16.52 14.03
C THR A 111 -3.65 -15.68 13.71
N LYS A 112 -3.57 -15.16 12.48
CA LYS A 112 -2.63 -14.10 12.09
C LYS A 112 -3.30 -12.74 12.28
N ILE A 113 -2.68 -11.87 13.06
CA ILE A 113 -3.23 -10.56 13.44
C ILE A 113 -2.33 -9.49 12.82
N ILE A 114 -2.93 -8.54 12.12
CA ILE A 114 -2.24 -7.35 11.62
C ILE A 114 -2.65 -6.19 12.51
N VAL A 115 -1.68 -5.65 13.25
CA VAL A 115 -1.89 -4.58 14.22
C VAL A 115 -1.25 -3.30 13.69
N LYS A 116 -1.95 -2.18 13.85
CA LYS A 116 -1.45 -0.85 13.52
C LYS A 116 -0.96 -0.15 14.79
N ILE A 117 0.17 0.53 14.71
CA ILE A 117 0.74 1.33 15.80
C ILE A 117 0.39 2.80 15.54
N GLN A 118 -0.10 3.51 16.56
CA GLN A 118 -0.37 4.94 16.50
C GLN A 118 0.07 5.67 17.78
N LYS A 119 0.32 6.99 17.66
CA LYS A 119 0.55 7.88 18.80
C LYS A 119 -0.76 8.12 19.57
N LYS A 120 -0.68 8.18 20.89
CA LYS A 120 -1.80 8.56 21.76
C LYS A 120 -2.42 9.88 21.30
N GLY A 121 -3.73 9.86 21.08
CA GLY A 121 -4.51 11.04 20.69
C GLY A 121 -4.81 11.18 19.20
N GLN A 122 -4.24 10.34 18.32
CA GLN A 122 -4.58 10.36 16.88
C GLN A 122 -5.85 9.57 16.49
N GLY A 123 -6.56 9.02 17.48
CA GLY A 123 -7.82 8.31 17.25
C GLY A 123 -7.65 6.93 16.63
N ALA A 124 -8.70 6.41 16.01
CA ALA A 124 -8.64 5.10 15.35
C ALA A 124 -7.91 5.21 14.01
N PRO A 125 -7.03 4.26 13.66
CA PRO A 125 -6.36 4.28 12.38
C PRO A 125 -7.33 4.21 11.22
N SER A 126 -7.06 5.01 10.20
CA SER A 126 -7.80 4.94 8.94
C SER A 126 -7.73 3.51 8.38
N ARG A 127 -8.87 3.02 7.91
CA ARG A 127 -8.95 1.74 7.22
C ARG A 127 -8.08 1.82 5.97
N GLU A 128 -7.25 0.80 5.78
CA GLU A 128 -6.59 0.64 4.48
C GLU A 128 -7.67 0.44 3.41
N PRO A 129 -7.48 0.99 2.20
CA PRO A 129 -8.35 0.67 1.09
C PRO A 129 -8.32 -0.85 0.88
N VAL A 130 -9.50 -1.47 0.84
CA VAL A 130 -9.67 -2.91 0.67
C VAL A 130 -9.13 -3.39 -0.69
N ILE A 131 -8.95 -2.45 -1.61
CA ILE A 131 -8.54 -2.66 -2.99
C ILE A 131 -7.09 -2.20 -3.14
N SER A 132 -6.24 -3.06 -3.68
CA SER A 132 -4.87 -2.70 -4.06
C SER A 132 -4.89 -1.54 -5.06
N ASN A 133 -3.89 -0.66 -5.04
CA ASN A 133 -3.77 0.41 -6.04
C ASN A 133 -3.82 -0.13 -7.48
N GLU A 134 -3.29 -1.32 -7.71
CA GLU A 134 -3.28 -1.94 -9.04
C GLU A 134 -4.67 -2.47 -9.44
N GLU A 135 -5.38 -3.10 -8.50
CA GLU A 135 -6.76 -3.55 -8.71
C GLU A 135 -7.70 -2.36 -8.91
N GLN A 136 -7.48 -1.26 -8.21
CA GLN A 136 -8.26 -0.03 -8.35
C GLN A 136 -8.10 0.57 -9.76
N LYS A 137 -6.88 0.57 -10.31
CA LYS A 137 -6.64 1.01 -11.69
C LYS A 137 -7.31 0.09 -12.71
N GLN A 138 -7.20 -1.22 -12.53
CA GLN A 138 -7.85 -2.19 -13.42
C GLN A 138 -9.37 -2.05 -13.39
N MET A 139 -9.94 -1.84 -12.21
CA MET A 139 -11.36 -1.57 -12.03
C MET A 139 -11.78 -0.27 -12.73
N MET A 140 -11.02 0.81 -12.57
CA MET A 140 -11.27 2.08 -13.25
C MET A 140 -11.20 1.94 -14.78
N LEU A 141 -10.21 1.22 -15.30
CA LEU A 141 -10.07 0.92 -16.72
C LEU A 141 -11.25 0.10 -17.25
N TYR A 142 -11.71 -0.89 -16.48
CA TYR A 142 -12.87 -1.70 -16.84
C TYR A 142 -14.14 -0.85 -16.92
N TYR A 143 -14.39 0.01 -15.92
CA TYR A 143 -15.54 0.90 -15.93
C TYR A 143 -15.48 1.91 -17.07
N HIS A 144 -14.31 2.47 -17.36
CA HIS A 144 -14.11 3.38 -18.49
C HIS A 144 -14.41 2.71 -19.83
N ARG A 145 -13.85 1.51 -20.08
CA ARG A 145 -14.13 0.76 -21.30
C ARG A 145 -15.62 0.43 -21.42
N LYS A 146 -16.28 0.05 -20.33
CA LYS A 146 -17.72 -0.22 -20.32
C LYS A 146 -18.55 1.02 -20.63
N GLN A 147 -18.17 2.18 -20.11
CA GLN A 147 -18.81 3.45 -20.42
C GLN A 147 -18.62 3.83 -21.90
N GLU A 148 -17.43 3.65 -22.46
CA GLU A 148 -17.18 3.89 -23.88
C GLU A 148 -17.98 2.93 -24.78
N GLU A 149 -18.04 1.64 -24.44
CA GLU A 149 -18.85 0.65 -25.15
C GLU A 149 -20.33 1.03 -25.12
N LEU A 150 -20.86 1.41 -23.96
CA LEU A 150 -22.25 1.85 -23.82
C LEU A 150 -22.52 3.13 -24.62
N LYS A 151 -21.65 4.13 -24.52
CA LYS A 151 -21.76 5.39 -25.28
C LYS A 151 -21.74 5.12 -26.78
N LYS A 152 -20.90 4.20 -27.25
CA LYS A 152 -20.83 3.80 -28.66
C LYS A 152 -22.08 3.04 -29.12
N LEU A 153 -22.73 2.28 -28.23
CA LEU A 153 -24.00 1.62 -28.51
C LEU A 153 -25.16 2.63 -28.55
N GLU A 154 -25.18 3.60 -27.64
CA GLU A 154 -26.14 4.73 -27.66
C GLU A 154 -25.96 5.62 -28.89
N GLU A 155 -24.72 5.91 -29.30
CA GLU A 155 -24.43 6.65 -30.54
C GLU A 155 -24.73 5.85 -31.81
N ASN A 156 -24.99 4.53 -31.72
CA ASN A 156 -25.47 3.71 -32.84
C ASN A 156 -26.99 3.74 -33.02
N ASP A 157 -27.69 4.63 -32.33
CA ASP A 157 -29.03 5.07 -32.74
C ASP A 157 -28.85 6.07 -33.90
N ASP A 158 -29.04 5.60 -35.14
CA ASP A 158 -29.81 6.30 -36.18
C ASP A 158 -29.52 5.73 -37.59
N ASP A 159 -30.61 5.28 -38.23
CA ASP A 159 -30.86 5.23 -39.67
C ASP A 159 -29.99 4.38 -40.63
N SER A 160 -28.93 3.69 -40.18
CA SER A 160 -28.19 2.78 -41.08
C SER A 160 -29.03 1.59 -41.57
N TYR A 161 -29.99 1.15 -40.75
CA TYR A 161 -30.98 0.13 -41.10
C TYR A 161 -31.91 0.58 -42.23
N LEU A 162 -32.32 1.86 -42.24
CA LEU A 162 -33.25 2.42 -43.22
C LEU A 162 -32.68 2.48 -44.65
N ASN A 163 -31.35 2.50 -44.79
CA ASN A 163 -30.66 2.50 -46.09
C ASN A 163 -30.09 1.14 -46.49
N SER A 164 -30.38 0.08 -45.74
CA SER A 164 -29.84 -1.24 -46.01
C SER A 164 -30.56 -1.92 -47.19
N GLU A 165 -29.82 -2.63 -48.06
CA GLU A 165 -30.38 -3.30 -49.26
C GLU A 165 -31.52 -4.29 -48.94
N TRP A 166 -31.51 -4.86 -47.74
CA TRP A 166 -32.53 -5.81 -47.28
C TRP A 166 -33.85 -5.14 -46.85
N ALA A 167 -33.84 -3.84 -46.54
CA ALA A 167 -35.03 -3.07 -46.19
C ALA A 167 -35.75 -2.52 -47.44
N ASP A 168 -35.16 -2.67 -48.63
CA ASP A 168 -35.76 -2.20 -49.88
C ASP A 168 -36.81 -3.19 -50.41
N SER A 169 -38.09 -2.84 -50.21
CA SER A 169 -39.25 -3.63 -50.67
C SER A 169 -39.33 -3.83 -52.18
N HIS A 170 -38.55 -3.08 -52.97
CA HIS A 170 -38.49 -3.18 -54.43
C HIS A 170 -37.24 -3.89 -54.95
N ALA A 171 -36.33 -4.34 -54.08
CA ALA A 171 -35.11 -5.04 -54.46
C ALA A 171 -35.37 -6.26 -55.35
N LEU A 172 -36.33 -7.11 -54.97
CA LEU A 172 -36.65 -8.34 -55.71
C LEU A 172 -37.30 -8.03 -57.08
N LYS A 173 -38.10 -6.97 -57.15
CA LYS A 173 -38.72 -6.50 -58.40
C LYS A 173 -37.65 -5.98 -59.37
N ARG A 174 -36.66 -5.23 -58.89
CA ARG A 174 -35.54 -4.74 -59.71
C ARG A 174 -34.63 -5.87 -60.21
N GLN A 175 -34.44 -6.91 -59.40
CA GLN A 175 -33.71 -8.13 -59.81
C GLN A 175 -34.40 -8.85 -60.97
N PHE A 176 -35.73 -8.96 -60.97
CA PHE A 176 -36.50 -9.59 -62.05
C PHE A 176 -36.51 -8.79 -63.36
N HIS A 177 -36.48 -7.47 -63.28
CA HIS A 177 -36.44 -6.60 -64.45
C HIS A 177 -35.02 -6.32 -64.98
N GLY A 178 -33.97 -6.90 -64.38
CA GLY A 178 -32.58 -6.75 -64.82
C GLY A 178 -31.96 -5.37 -64.54
N VAL A 179 -32.59 -4.55 -63.70
CA VAL A 179 -32.20 -3.16 -63.43
C VAL A 179 -31.54 -3.08 -62.05
N LYS A 180 -30.28 -3.51 -61.96
CA LYS A 180 -29.56 -3.63 -60.68
C LYS A 180 -28.86 -2.34 -60.22
N ASP A 181 -28.37 -1.51 -61.15
CA ASP A 181 -27.47 -0.39 -60.85
C ASP A 181 -28.06 0.99 -61.17
N ILE A 182 -29.20 1.36 -60.59
CA ILE A 182 -29.72 2.73 -60.72
C ILE A 182 -29.71 3.44 -59.36
N LYS A 183 -28.77 4.37 -59.20
CA LYS A 183 -28.69 5.30 -58.07
C LYS A 183 -29.37 6.61 -58.44
N TRP A 184 -30.51 6.90 -57.82
CA TRP A 184 -31.19 8.18 -57.97
C TRP A 184 -30.71 9.13 -56.87
N GLY A 185 -29.90 10.13 -57.23
CA GLY A 185 -29.42 11.19 -56.33
C GLY A 185 -28.18 11.92 -56.89
N PRO A 186 -27.97 13.22 -56.59
CA PRO A 186 -26.83 13.98 -57.10
C PRO A 186 -25.50 13.50 -56.50
N ARG A 187 -24.41 13.69 -57.28
CA ARG A 187 -23.03 13.32 -56.92
C ARG A 187 -22.46 14.19 -55.81
#